data_AF-A0A284S1Q8-F1
#
_entry.id   AF-A0A284S1Q8-F1
#
_cell.length_a   1.000
_cell.length_b   1.000
_cell.length_c   1.000
_cell.angle_alpha   90.00
_cell.angle_beta   90.00
_cell.angle_gamma   90.00
#
_symmetry.space_group_name_H-M   'P 1'
#
loop_
_entity.id
_entity.type
_entity.pdbx_description
1 polymer ?
#
loop_
_entity_poly.entity_id
_entity_poly.type
_entity_poly.pdbx_seq_one_letter_code
_entity_poly.pdbx_strand_id
1 'polypeptide(L)'
;MLDHFFLDSSFGTHSCLILEVLGMSLEELTRRTVPNRFPISTCKRIVKEVLLGLDFLHRECGIVHTYLKLDNLLLRMEDTKGVPLLGDSESPIDLSHVSVGPSSVVITDLGVATEIETPFDGAIQPYGLRAPEVYLGIPYGRPTDIWNLGCLVFELVTYCWLFNPEEMLR
;
A
#
# COMPACT_ATOMS: atom_id res chain seq x y z
N MET A 1 13.78 -5.66 -5.84
CA MET A 1 14.95 -5.63 -4.93
C MET A 1 16.20 -5.54 -5.79
N LEU A 2 17.08 -4.58 -5.50
CA LEU A 2 18.30 -4.36 -6.30
C LEU A 2 19.47 -5.16 -5.74
N ASP A 3 19.63 -5.18 -4.41
CA ASP A 3 20.69 -5.92 -3.73
C ASP A 3 20.38 -6.05 -2.22
N HIS A 4 21.21 -6.81 -1.48
CA HIS A 4 21.25 -6.82 -0.01
C HIS A 4 22.67 -7.05 0.49
N PHE A 5 22.96 -6.54 1.69
CA PHE A 5 24.22 -6.78 2.37
C PHE A 5 24.02 -6.79 3.89
N PHE A 6 25.05 -7.23 4.60
CA PHE A 6 25.10 -7.20 6.06
C PHE A 6 26.10 -6.14 6.52
N LEU A 7 25.73 -5.36 7.53
CA LEU A 7 26.57 -4.32 8.12
C LEU A 7 26.83 -4.64 9.60
N ASP A 8 28.11 -4.81 9.95
CA ASP A 8 28.50 -5.01 11.34
C ASP A 8 28.65 -3.69 12.10
N SER A 9 28.19 -3.67 13.35
CA SER A 9 28.29 -2.53 14.26
C SER A 9 28.61 -2.99 15.68
N SER A 10 28.83 -2.05 16.59
CA SER A 10 28.93 -2.34 18.03
C SER A 10 27.69 -2.99 18.64
N PHE A 11 26.55 -2.96 17.94
CA PHE A 11 25.27 -3.53 18.39
C PHE A 11 24.91 -4.84 17.67
N GLY A 12 25.83 -5.39 16.87
CA GLY A 12 25.62 -6.62 16.10
C GLY A 12 25.54 -6.37 14.60
N THR A 13 25.17 -7.43 13.88
CA THR A 13 25.04 -7.47 12.42
C THR A 13 23.64 -7.07 11.99
N HIS A 14 23.56 -6.11 11.07
CA HIS A 14 22.31 -5.55 10.55
C HIS A 14 22.10 -6.00 9.10
N SER A 15 20.92 -6.53 8.77
CA SER A 15 20.55 -6.83 7.38
C SER A 15 20.08 -5.55 6.68
N CYS A 16 20.68 -5.22 5.55
CA CYS A 16 20.38 -4.03 4.78
C CYS A 16 19.86 -4.41 3.38
N LEU A 17 18.70 -3.86 3.01
CA LEU A 17 18.09 -4.07 1.70
C LEU A 17 18.31 -2.84 0.82
N ILE A 18 18.74 -3.06 -0.42
CA ILE A 18 18.86 -2.02 -1.44
C ILE A 18 17.66 -2.16 -2.37
N LEU A 19 16.81 -1.13 -2.37
CA LEU A 19 15.58 -1.05 -3.16
C LEU A 19 15.67 0.15 -4.12
N GLU A 20 14.80 0.17 -5.11
CA GLU A 20 14.61 1.36 -5.94
C GLU A 20 14.06 2.51 -5.10
N VAL A 21 14.44 3.74 -5.44
CA VAL A 21 13.92 4.93 -4.77
C VAL A 21 12.50 5.18 -5.28
N LEU A 22 11.55 5.14 -4.37
CA LEU A 22 10.15 5.48 -4.62
C LEU A 22 9.84 6.83 -3.96
N GLY A 23 8.79 7.47 -4.44
CA GLY A 23 8.30 8.75 -3.94
C GLY A 23 7.27 8.59 -2.83
N MET A 24 6.37 9.56 -2.79
CA MET A 24 5.29 9.69 -1.81
C MET A 24 4.34 8.47 -1.80
N SER A 25 3.80 8.13 -0.62
CA SER A 25 2.72 7.15 -0.50
C SER A 25 1.38 7.72 -0.97
N LEU A 26 0.43 6.86 -1.29
CA LEU A 26 -0.93 7.30 -1.61
C LEU A 26 -1.63 7.93 -0.40
N GLU A 27 -1.31 7.49 0.81
CA GLU A 27 -1.85 8.09 2.04
C GLU A 27 -1.45 9.56 2.14
N GLU A 28 -0.16 9.82 2.01
CA GLU A 28 0.40 11.16 2.05
C GLU A 28 -0.15 12.05 0.92
N LEU A 29 -0.30 11.49 -0.29
CA LEU A 29 -0.88 12.22 -1.42
C LEU A 29 -2.37 12.54 -1.18
N THR A 30 -3.18 11.62 -0.65
CA THR A 30 -4.59 11.91 -0.32
C THR A 30 -4.69 13.01 0.74
N ARG A 31 -3.86 12.95 1.78
CA ARG A 31 -3.81 13.96 2.86
C ARG A 31 -3.47 15.35 2.32
N ARG A 32 -2.49 15.46 1.41
CA ARG A 32 -2.03 16.74 0.84
C ARG A 32 -2.91 17.31 -0.27
N THR A 33 -3.89 16.55 -0.75
CA THR A 33 -4.79 17.00 -1.83
C THR A 33 -6.14 17.50 -1.31
N VAL A 34 -6.43 17.32 -0.02
CA VAL A 34 -7.64 17.85 0.63
C VAL A 34 -7.78 19.37 0.40
N PRO A 35 -8.99 19.87 0.04
CA PRO A 35 -10.27 19.15 -0.09
C PRO A 35 -10.51 18.51 -1.47
N ASN A 36 -9.57 18.64 -2.41
CA ASN A 36 -9.71 18.15 -3.77
C ASN A 36 -9.48 16.64 -3.82
N ARG A 37 -10.50 15.91 -4.27
CA ARG A 37 -10.43 14.46 -4.44
C ARG A 37 -9.86 14.12 -5.80
N PHE A 38 -9.22 12.95 -5.89
CA PHE A 38 -8.82 12.43 -7.20
C PHE A 38 -10.01 12.29 -8.15
N PRO A 39 -9.83 12.59 -9.44
CA PRO A 39 -10.75 12.15 -10.46
C PRO A 39 -10.92 10.63 -10.43
N ILE A 40 -12.15 10.14 -10.66
CA ILE A 40 -12.44 8.70 -10.68
C ILE A 40 -11.58 7.94 -11.71
N SER A 41 -11.18 8.60 -12.80
CA SER A 41 -10.24 8.03 -13.77
C SER A 41 -8.88 7.72 -13.15
N THR A 42 -8.37 8.60 -12.27
CA THR A 42 -7.12 8.40 -11.54
C THR A 42 -7.27 7.27 -10.53
N CYS A 43 -8.36 7.23 -9.74
CA CYS A 43 -8.64 6.12 -8.82
C CYS A 43 -8.65 4.77 -9.57
N LYS A 44 -9.34 4.69 -10.72
CA LYS A 44 -9.39 3.47 -11.54
C LYS A 44 -8.00 3.03 -12.02
N ARG A 45 -7.13 3.98 -12.35
CA ARG A 45 -5.76 3.69 -12.79
C ARG A 45 -4.93 3.12 -11.65
N ILE A 46 -4.96 3.77 -10.48
CA ILE A 46 -4.31 3.28 -9.26
C ILE A 46 -4.77 1.86 -8.93
N VAL A 47 -6.07 1.63 -8.88
CA VAL A 47 -6.66 0.32 -8.57
C VAL A 47 -6.22 -0.75 -9.57
N LYS A 48 -6.16 -0.41 -10.86
CA LYS A 48 -5.68 -1.33 -11.90
C LYS A 48 -4.21 -1.72 -11.65
N GLU A 49 -3.35 -0.77 -11.30
CA GLU A 49 -1.93 -1.04 -11.05
C GLU A 49 -1.73 -1.90 -9.80
N VAL A 50 -2.46 -1.61 -8.73
CA VAL A 50 -2.43 -2.44 -7.51
C VAL A 50 -2.94 -3.85 -7.80
N LEU A 51 -4.01 -4.02 -8.60
CA LEU A 51 -4.48 -5.34 -9.00
C LEU A 51 -3.45 -6.12 -9.81
N LEU A 52 -2.71 -5.46 -10.71
CA LEU A 52 -1.64 -6.12 -11.47
C LEU A 52 -0.49 -6.56 -10.55
N GLY A 53 -0.12 -5.73 -9.58
CA GLY A 53 0.89 -6.09 -8.58
C GLY A 53 0.45 -7.25 -7.69
N LEU A 54 -0.81 -7.24 -7.23
CA LEU A 54 -1.38 -8.34 -6.44
C LEU A 54 -1.49 -9.63 -7.26
N ASP A 55 -1.93 -9.57 -8.52
CA ASP A 55 -2.00 -10.74 -9.40
C ASP A 55 -0.61 -11.40 -9.55
N PHE A 56 0.44 -10.58 -9.74
CA PHE A 56 1.82 -11.06 -9.77
C PHE A 56 2.25 -11.70 -8.45
N LEU A 57 2.07 -11.01 -7.31
CA LEU A 57 2.41 -11.55 -5.99
C LEU A 57 1.70 -12.88 -5.73
N HIS A 58 0.40 -12.93 -6.04
CA HIS A 58 -0.44 -14.08 -5.75
C HIS A 58 -0.10 -15.26 -6.65
N ARG A 59 -0.02 -15.07 -7.97
CA ARG A 59 0.05 -16.16 -8.95
C ARG A 59 1.47 -16.55 -9.30
N GLU A 60 2.35 -15.58 -9.47
CA GLU A 60 3.74 -15.84 -9.88
C GLU A 60 4.66 -16.05 -8.68
N CYS A 61 4.47 -15.29 -7.59
CA CYS A 61 5.33 -15.43 -6.40
C CYS A 61 4.78 -16.37 -5.33
N GLY A 62 3.46 -16.65 -5.34
CA GLY A 62 2.84 -17.44 -4.27
C GLY A 62 2.81 -16.72 -2.91
N ILE A 63 2.83 -15.40 -2.92
CA ILE A 63 2.90 -14.53 -1.74
C ILE A 63 1.55 -13.85 -1.51
N VAL A 64 1.15 -13.73 -0.25
CA VAL A 64 0.05 -12.87 0.22
C VAL A 64 0.67 -11.72 1.01
N HIS A 65 0.26 -10.48 0.73
CA HIS A 65 0.85 -9.29 1.34
C HIS A 65 0.47 -9.13 2.81
N THR A 66 -0.77 -9.46 3.18
CA THR A 66 -1.34 -9.46 4.54
C THR A 66 -1.43 -8.12 5.27
N TYR A 67 -0.81 -7.08 4.73
CA TYR A 67 -0.70 -5.74 5.34
C TYR A 67 -0.80 -4.60 4.31
N LEU A 68 -1.75 -4.73 3.39
CA LEU A 68 -1.96 -3.75 2.32
C LEU A 68 -2.75 -2.54 2.86
N LYS A 69 -2.13 -1.35 2.79
CA LYS A 69 -2.71 -0.04 3.18
C LYS A 69 -2.18 1.08 2.28
N LEU A 70 -2.78 2.28 2.34
CA LEU A 70 -2.38 3.40 1.48
C LEU A 70 -0.92 3.84 1.68
N ASP A 71 -0.39 3.78 2.91
CA ASP A 71 1.04 3.97 3.19
C ASP A 71 1.96 3.04 2.39
N ASN A 72 1.53 1.80 2.18
CA ASN A 72 2.34 0.74 1.56
C ASN A 72 2.23 0.75 0.03
N LEU A 73 1.53 1.73 -0.54
CA LEU A 73 1.41 1.98 -1.97
C LEU A 73 2.19 3.26 -2.31
N LEU A 74 3.44 3.09 -2.79
CA LEU A 74 4.33 4.22 -3.10
C LEU A 74 4.31 4.56 -4.58
N LEU A 75 4.55 5.83 -4.89
CA LEU A 75 4.57 6.35 -6.25
C LEU A 75 5.96 6.27 -6.88
N ARG A 76 6.07 5.72 -8.07
CA ARG A 76 7.28 5.80 -8.90
C ARG A 76 7.43 7.23 -9.42
N MET A 77 8.60 7.82 -9.15
CA MET A 77 8.87 9.24 -9.43
C MET A 77 8.91 9.54 -10.93
N GLU A 78 9.43 8.61 -11.73
CA GLU A 78 9.56 8.76 -13.19
C GLU A 78 8.21 8.77 -13.91
N ASP A 79 7.23 8.06 -13.34
CA ASP A 79 5.89 7.88 -13.91
C ASP A 79 4.83 8.75 -13.24
N THR A 80 5.24 9.67 -12.36
CA THR A 80 4.35 10.59 -11.65
C THR A 80 4.78 12.03 -11.86
N LYS A 81 3.86 12.87 -12.33
CA LYS A 81 4.12 14.32 -12.51
C LYS A 81 3.30 15.13 -11.51
N GLY A 82 3.82 16.30 -11.14
CA GLY A 82 3.13 17.24 -10.24
C GLY A 82 3.11 16.83 -8.77
N VAL A 83 3.76 15.72 -8.42
CA VAL A 83 3.98 15.30 -7.02
C VAL A 83 5.38 15.74 -6.60
N PRO A 84 5.53 16.50 -5.50
CA PRO A 84 6.84 16.92 -4.99
C PRO A 84 7.75 15.74 -4.64
N LEU A 85 9.07 15.99 -4.63
CA LEU A 85 10.04 14.98 -4.25
C LEU A 85 10.06 14.82 -2.72
N LEU A 86 10.59 13.69 -2.25
CA LEU A 86 10.78 13.45 -0.81
C LEU A 86 11.63 14.57 -0.19
N GLY A 87 11.11 15.21 0.86
CA GLY A 87 11.78 16.31 1.57
C GLY A 87 11.37 17.72 1.14
N ASP A 88 10.50 17.86 0.13
CA ASP A 88 9.88 19.14 -0.21
C ASP A 88 8.84 19.56 0.85
N SER A 89 8.59 20.87 0.95
CA SER A 89 7.60 21.50 1.85
C SER A 89 6.27 20.74 1.93
N GLU A 90 5.65 20.70 3.12
CA GLU A 90 4.32 20.17 3.46
C GLU A 90 3.14 20.93 2.80
N SER A 91 3.41 21.66 1.72
CA SER A 91 2.43 22.48 1.01
C SER A 91 1.31 21.60 0.40
N PRO A 92 0.06 22.08 0.36
CA PRO A 92 -1.00 21.42 -0.39
C PRO A 92 -0.59 21.15 -1.84
N ILE A 93 -0.98 20.00 -2.37
CA ILE A 93 -0.70 19.58 -3.75
C ILE A 93 -1.90 19.92 -4.63
N ASP A 94 -1.65 20.67 -5.70
CA ASP A 94 -2.66 20.92 -6.71
C ASP A 94 -2.80 19.72 -7.66
N LEU A 95 -3.91 19.01 -7.52
CA LEU A 95 -4.26 17.86 -8.36
C LEU A 95 -4.35 18.18 -9.85
N SER A 96 -4.58 19.43 -10.25
CA SER A 96 -4.66 19.81 -11.66
C SER A 96 -3.34 19.56 -12.41
N HIS A 97 -2.23 19.55 -11.68
CA HIS A 97 -0.89 19.26 -12.18
C HIS A 97 -0.44 17.82 -11.91
N VAL A 98 -1.21 17.05 -11.13
CA VAL A 98 -0.90 15.67 -10.81
C VAL A 98 -1.32 14.75 -11.96
N SER A 99 -0.36 14.03 -12.52
CA SER A 99 -0.62 13.00 -13.52
C SER A 99 0.02 11.69 -13.08
N VAL A 100 -0.83 10.69 -12.92
CA VAL A 100 -0.46 9.31 -12.59
C VAL A 100 -0.30 8.54 -13.90
N GLY A 101 0.96 8.26 -14.26
CA GLY A 101 1.38 7.55 -15.47
C GLY A 101 1.11 6.06 -15.41
N PRO A 102 1.55 5.27 -16.42
CA PRO A 102 1.47 3.81 -16.36
C PRO A 102 2.55 3.29 -15.42
N SER A 103 2.23 2.29 -14.59
CA SER A 103 3.16 1.66 -13.64
C SER A 103 3.69 2.63 -12.56
N SER A 104 2.87 3.61 -12.23
CA SER A 104 3.15 4.65 -11.25
C SER A 104 3.02 4.18 -9.80
N VAL A 105 2.24 3.14 -9.51
CA VAL A 105 2.01 2.65 -8.15
C VAL A 105 2.75 1.35 -7.93
N VAL A 106 3.50 1.29 -6.83
CA VAL A 106 4.30 0.13 -6.42
C VAL A 106 3.81 -0.35 -5.05
N ILE A 107 3.53 -1.65 -4.95
CA ILE A 107 3.24 -2.31 -3.67
C ILE A 107 4.57 -2.52 -2.94
N THR A 108 4.63 -2.10 -1.68
CA THR A 108 5.85 -2.10 -0.87
C THR A 108 5.59 -2.71 0.50
N ASP A 109 6.65 -2.88 1.29
CA ASP A 109 6.56 -3.41 2.66
C ASP A 109 6.02 -4.85 2.74
N LEU A 110 6.82 -5.77 2.22
CA LEU A 110 6.59 -7.22 2.34
C LEU A 110 7.12 -7.80 3.66
N GLY A 111 7.39 -6.97 4.67
CA GLY A 111 8.01 -7.41 5.94
C GLY A 111 7.15 -8.37 6.76
N VAL A 112 5.84 -8.41 6.49
CA VAL A 112 4.86 -9.30 7.11
C VAL A 112 4.09 -10.14 6.09
N ALA A 113 4.56 -10.16 4.84
CA ALA A 113 3.99 -11.00 3.80
C ALA A 113 4.22 -12.48 4.13
N THR A 114 3.31 -13.34 3.66
CA THR A 114 3.37 -14.79 3.92
C THR A 114 3.22 -15.59 2.63
N GLU A 115 3.87 -16.74 2.59
CA GLU A 115 3.64 -17.73 1.53
C GLU A 115 2.27 -18.40 1.73
N ILE A 116 1.63 -18.79 0.64
CA ILE A 116 0.29 -19.39 0.66
C ILE A 116 0.25 -20.71 1.43
N GLU A 117 1.34 -21.47 1.41
CA GLU A 117 1.42 -22.79 2.06
C GLU A 117 1.75 -22.70 3.55
N THR A 118 2.16 -21.51 4.02
CA THR A 118 2.49 -21.31 5.43
C THR A 118 1.23 -21.43 6.28
N PRO A 119 1.25 -22.24 7.37
CA PRO A 119 0.14 -22.32 8.30
C PRO A 119 -0.27 -20.93 8.80
N PHE A 120 -1.58 -20.68 8.84
CA PHE A 120 -2.13 -19.41 9.31
C PHE A 120 -1.68 -19.16 10.75
N ASP A 121 -0.96 -18.06 10.95
CA ASP A 121 -0.55 -17.60 12.27
C ASP A 121 -1.00 -16.17 12.50
N GLY A 122 -1.53 -15.93 13.71
CA GLY A 122 -1.83 -14.61 14.23
C GLY A 122 -2.89 -13.78 13.50
N ALA A 123 -3.06 -12.56 14.01
CA ALA A 123 -3.88 -11.54 13.40
C ALA A 123 -3.03 -10.72 12.43
N ILE A 124 -3.37 -10.81 11.15
CA ILE A 124 -2.83 -9.94 10.10
C ILE A 124 -3.73 -8.71 9.90
N GLN A 125 -3.30 -7.81 9.02
CA GLN A 125 -4.00 -6.61 8.57
C GLN A 125 -4.24 -5.54 9.67
N PRO A 126 -4.21 -4.24 9.31
CA PRO A 126 -4.69 -3.17 10.19
C PRO A 126 -6.17 -3.37 10.54
N TYR A 127 -6.58 -2.94 11.74
CA TYR A 127 -7.93 -3.23 12.26
C TYR A 127 -9.06 -2.75 11.31
N GLY A 128 -9.00 -1.52 10.80
CA GLY A 128 -10.01 -0.96 9.87
C GLY A 128 -10.01 -1.60 8.47
N LEU A 129 -9.00 -2.40 8.15
CA LEU A 129 -8.85 -3.08 6.86
C LEU A 129 -8.99 -4.60 6.99
N ARG A 130 -9.17 -5.14 8.21
CA ARG A 130 -9.12 -6.57 8.46
C ARG A 130 -10.28 -7.30 7.78
N ALA A 131 -9.95 -8.37 7.07
CA ALA A 131 -10.88 -9.24 6.40
C ALA A 131 -11.70 -10.06 7.41
N PRO A 132 -12.97 -10.39 7.11
CA PRO A 132 -13.83 -11.10 8.04
C PRO A 132 -13.29 -12.49 8.41
N GLU A 133 -12.68 -13.22 7.47
CA GLU A 133 -12.04 -14.51 7.74
C GLU A 133 -10.91 -14.39 8.76
N VAL A 134 -10.09 -13.34 8.68
CA VAL A 134 -9.02 -13.06 9.65
C VAL A 134 -9.60 -12.68 10.99
N TYR A 135 -10.64 -11.83 11.00
CA TYR A 135 -11.31 -11.42 12.23
C TYR A 135 -11.95 -12.60 12.97
N LEU A 136 -12.51 -13.57 12.22
CA LEU A 136 -13.17 -14.76 12.75
C LEU A 136 -12.20 -15.91 13.07
N GLY A 137 -10.90 -15.76 12.83
CA GLY A 137 -9.91 -16.83 13.02
C GLY A 137 -10.10 -18.01 12.05
N ILE A 138 -10.69 -17.75 10.89
CA ILE A 138 -10.87 -18.72 9.81
C ILE A 138 -9.59 -18.71 8.94
N PRO A 139 -9.18 -19.87 8.38
CA PRO A 139 -8.16 -19.93 7.34
C PRO A 139 -8.31 -18.82 6.29
N TYR A 140 -7.22 -18.12 6.03
CA TYR A 140 -7.18 -16.99 5.10
C TYR A 140 -6.33 -17.29 3.86
N GLY A 141 -6.04 -16.32 3.01
CA GLY A 141 -5.18 -16.51 1.84
C GLY A 141 -5.22 -15.30 0.93
N ARG A 142 -4.87 -15.48 -0.34
CA ARG A 142 -4.91 -14.43 -1.38
C ARG A 142 -6.14 -13.49 -1.33
N PRO A 143 -7.38 -13.96 -1.07
CA PRO A 143 -8.55 -13.08 -0.99
C PRO A 143 -8.46 -11.96 0.08
N THR A 144 -7.64 -12.10 1.11
CA THR A 144 -7.51 -11.07 2.15
C THR A 144 -6.90 -9.77 1.64
N ASP A 145 -5.92 -9.84 0.72
CA ASP A 145 -5.39 -8.64 0.08
C ASP A 145 -6.42 -7.98 -0.83
N ILE A 146 -7.30 -8.78 -1.45
CA ILE A 146 -8.42 -8.26 -2.28
C ILE A 146 -9.45 -7.55 -1.40
N TRP A 147 -9.71 -8.06 -0.20
CA TRP A 147 -10.51 -7.36 0.80
C TRP A 147 -9.88 -6.02 1.20
N ASN A 148 -8.58 -6.01 1.53
CA ASN A 148 -7.86 -4.77 1.83
C ASN A 148 -8.01 -3.77 0.68
N LEU A 149 -7.75 -4.20 -0.56
CA LEU A 149 -7.91 -3.35 -1.73
C LEU A 149 -9.33 -2.81 -1.86
N GLY A 150 -10.37 -3.61 -1.59
CA GLY A 150 -11.77 -3.14 -1.57
C GLY A 150 -11.98 -1.97 -0.61
N CYS A 151 -11.46 -2.07 0.60
CA CYS A 151 -11.48 -0.97 1.58
C CYS A 151 -10.69 0.25 1.09
N LEU A 152 -9.50 0.05 0.50
CA LEU A 152 -8.66 1.13 -0.02
C LEU A 152 -9.29 1.82 -1.25
N VAL A 153 -10.01 1.09 -2.10
CA VAL A 153 -10.77 1.68 -3.23
C VAL A 153 -11.82 2.64 -2.70
N PHE A 154 -12.55 2.23 -1.67
CA PHE A 154 -13.53 3.11 -1.00
C PHE A 154 -12.81 4.34 -0.45
N GLU A 155 -11.73 4.15 0.32
CA GLU A 155 -10.96 5.24 0.91
C GLU A 155 -10.40 6.21 -0.13
N LEU A 156 -9.88 5.73 -1.26
CA LEU A 156 -9.38 6.58 -2.35
C LEU A 156 -10.47 7.45 -2.99
N VAL A 157 -11.72 6.99 -3.02
CA VAL A 157 -12.85 7.73 -3.62
C VAL A 157 -13.52 8.63 -2.59
N THR A 158 -13.65 8.16 -1.36
CA THR A 158 -14.43 8.83 -0.31
C THR A 158 -13.56 9.66 0.65
N TYR A 159 -12.24 9.45 0.65
CA TYR A 159 -11.29 9.98 1.63
C TYR A 159 -11.75 9.67 3.06
N CYS A 160 -12.44 8.53 3.24
CA CYS A 160 -12.99 8.04 4.49
C CYS A 160 -12.76 6.53 4.58
N TRP A 161 -12.56 6.02 5.79
CA TRP A 161 -12.45 4.58 6.00
C TRP A 161 -13.79 3.90 5.73
N LEU A 162 -13.76 2.76 5.03
CA LEU A 162 -14.97 1.96 4.81
C LEU A 162 -15.49 1.38 6.13
N PHE A 163 -14.57 0.90 6.97
CA PHE A 163 -14.85 0.42 8.32
C PHE A 163 -14.01 1.25 9.29
N ASN A 164 -14.65 2.20 9.96
CA ASN A 164 -13.98 3.06 10.93
C ASN A 164 -14.02 2.43 12.35
N PRO A 165 -12.88 1.98 12.90
CA PRO A 165 -12.83 1.37 14.23
C PRO A 165 -13.23 2.35 15.34
N GLU A 166 -12.91 3.64 15.17
CA GLU A 166 -13.13 4.66 16.19
C GLU A 166 -14.59 5.07 16.31
N GLU A 167 -15.37 4.93 15.24
CA GLU A 167 -16.82 5.12 15.27
C GLU A 167 -17.55 3.92 15.87
N MET A 168 -16.98 2.72 15.80
CA MET A 168 -17.58 1.51 16.39
C MET A 168 -17.48 1.44 17.93
N LEU A 169 -16.72 2.34 18.55
CA LEU A 169 -16.55 2.44 20.01
C LEU A 169 -17.40 3.57 20.64
N ARG A 170 -18.26 4.24 19.87
CA ARG A 170 -19.20 5.27 20.33
C ARG A 170 -20.63 4.75 20.36
#